data_AF-A0A0C9YX73-F1
#
_entry.id   AF-A0A0C9YX73-F1
#
_cell.length_a   1.000
_cell.length_b   1.000
_cell.length_c   1.000
_cell.angle_alpha   90.00
_cell.angle_beta   90.00
_cell.angle_gamma   90.00
#
_symmetry.space_group_name_H-M   'P 1'
#
loop_
_entity.id
_entity.type
_entity.pdbx_description
1 polymer ?
#
loop_
_entity_poly.entity_id
_entity_poly.type
_entity_poly.pdbx_seq_one_letter_code
_entity_poly.pdbx_strand_id
1 'polypeptide(L)'
;MLGKYHEALGELEHLVVMWLFELAKVSMSSIGYKLHQQISKGLQHQSEAICKAITHYNVQATALTLPHPVVSWKDITKYTIL
;
A
#
# COMPACT_ATOMS: atom_id res chain seq x y z
N MET A 1 -20.18 -7.31 -9.74
CA MET A 1 -19.23 -7.86 -8.74
C MET A 1 -17.79 -7.57 -9.11
N LEU A 2 -17.35 -7.82 -10.36
CA LEU A 2 -16.00 -7.47 -10.82
C LEU A 2 -15.62 -5.98 -10.66
N GLY A 3 -16.55 -5.04 -10.91
CA GLY A 3 -16.25 -3.60 -10.81
C GLY A 3 -15.71 -3.16 -9.43
N LYS A 4 -16.34 -3.61 -8.34
CA LYS A 4 -15.90 -3.30 -6.96
C LYS A 4 -14.55 -3.94 -6.62
N TYR A 5 -14.30 -5.13 -7.16
CA TYR A 5 -13.02 -5.80 -7.01
C TYR A 5 -11.90 -5.04 -7.74
N HIS A 6 -12.12 -4.63 -9.00
CA HIS A 6 -11.13 -3.86 -9.76
C HIS A 6 -10.88 -2.48 -9.14
N GLU A 7 -11.92 -1.84 -8.59
CA GLU A 7 -11.78 -0.59 -7.86
C GLU A 7 -10.90 -0.77 -6.61
N ALA A 8 -11.18 -1.78 -5.79
CA ALA A 8 -10.37 -2.09 -4.60
C ALA A 8 -8.93 -2.49 -4.96
N LEU A 9 -8.73 -3.20 -6.07
CA LEU A 9 -7.39 -3.54 -6.59
C LEU A 9 -6.64 -2.28 -7.04
N GLY A 10 -7.28 -1.42 -7.84
CA GLY A 10 -6.67 -0.18 -8.31
C GLY A 10 -6.33 0.79 -7.18
N GLU A 11 -7.17 0.88 -6.15
CA GLU A 11 -6.88 1.63 -4.93
C GLU A 11 -5.64 1.09 -4.22
N LEU A 12 -5.55 -0.24 -4.05
CA LEU A 12 -4.41 -0.90 -3.42
C LEU A 12 -3.12 -0.67 -4.21
N GLU A 13 -3.14 -0.86 -5.54
CA GLU A 13 -1.99 -0.63 -6.41
C GLU A 13 -1.51 0.82 -6.37
N HIS A 14 -2.43 1.79 -6.44
CA HIS A 14 -2.10 3.21 -6.36
C HIS A 14 -1.38 3.56 -5.05
N LEU A 15 -1.90 3.08 -3.92
CA LEU A 15 -1.30 3.34 -2.61
C LEU A 15 0.08 2.70 -2.47
N VAL A 16 0.27 1.46 -2.97
CA VAL A 16 1.57 0.79 -2.95
C VAL A 16 2.60 1.54 -3.79
N VAL A 17 2.23 1.98 -5.00
CA VAL A 17 3.12 2.77 -5.86
C VAL A 17 3.49 4.08 -5.17
N MET A 18 2.52 4.80 -4.59
CA MET A 18 2.78 6.04 -3.87
C MET A 18 3.72 5.83 -2.67
N TRP A 19 3.56 4.74 -1.92
CA TRP A 19 4.45 4.38 -0.82
C TRP A 19 5.89 4.08 -1.27
N LEU A 20 6.06 3.38 -2.39
CA LEU A 20 7.38 3.13 -3.00
C LEU A 20 8.09 4.43 -3.39
N PHE A 21 7.37 5.41 -3.92
CA PHE A 21 7.94 6.74 -4.21
C PHE A 21 8.39 7.47 -2.94
N GLU A 22 7.62 7.41 -1.86
CA GLU A 22 8.01 8.00 -0.56
C GLU A 22 9.23 7.29 0.05
N LEU A 23 9.31 5.96 -0.05
CA LEU A 23 10.48 5.20 0.39
C LEU A 23 11.74 5.56 -0.42
N ALA A 24 11.60 5.70 -1.75
CA ALA A 24 12.70 6.15 -2.60
C ALA A 24 13.22 7.52 -2.16
N LYS A 25 12.34 8.45 -1.80
CA LYS A 25 12.72 9.79 -1.27
C LYS A 25 13.54 9.69 0.02
N VAL A 26 13.24 8.74 0.91
CA VAL A 26 14.05 8.50 2.12
C VAL A 26 15.44 8.01 1.74
N SER A 27 15.53 7.04 0.83
CA SER A 27 16.81 6.41 0.44
C SER A 27 17.79 7.39 -0.23
N MET A 28 17.28 8.44 -0.88
CA MET A 28 18.07 9.31 -1.76
C MET A 28 18.86 10.41 -1.03
N SER A 29 18.83 10.55 0.31
CA SER A 29 19.18 11.87 0.85
C SER A 29 19.88 12.00 2.21
N SER A 30 20.79 12.98 2.21
CA SER A 30 21.16 13.82 3.35
C SER A 30 20.06 14.88 3.64
N ILE A 31 18.81 14.45 3.79
CA ILE A 31 17.68 15.37 4.05
C ILE A 31 17.77 15.92 5.48
N GLY A 32 17.55 17.23 5.62
CA GLY A 32 17.45 17.88 6.93
C GLY A 32 16.35 17.26 7.81
N TYR A 33 16.62 17.17 9.12
CA TYR A 33 15.80 16.46 10.11
C TYR A 33 14.28 16.71 10.03
N LYS A 34 13.85 17.95 9.76
CA LYS A 34 12.43 18.29 9.63
C LYS A 34 11.74 17.60 8.45
N LEU A 35 12.41 17.53 7.29
CA LEU A 35 11.84 16.89 6.11
C LEU A 35 11.86 15.36 6.25
N HIS A 36 12.87 14.79 6.90
CA HIS A 36 12.88 13.38 7.27
C HIS A 36 11.66 13.02 8.14
N GLN A 37 11.35 13.83 9.17
CA GLN A 37 10.16 13.63 10.00
C GLN A 37 8.84 13.70 9.22
N GLN A 38 8.72 14.63 8.26
CA GLN A 38 7.52 14.73 7.43
C GLN A 38 7.34 13.49 6.55
N ILE A 39 8.43 12.99 5.95
CA ILE A 39 8.39 11.77 5.15
C ILE A 39 8.04 10.56 6.03
N SER A 40 8.64 10.43 7.22
CA SER A 40 8.29 9.35 8.16
C SER A 40 6.81 9.38 8.57
N LYS A 41 6.23 10.56 8.83
CA LYS A 41 4.80 10.70 9.12
C LYS A 41 3.94 10.34 7.91
N GLY A 42 4.34 10.75 6.71
CA GLY A 42 3.69 10.38 5.45
C GLY A 42 3.70 8.86 5.25
N LEU A 43 4.84 8.21 5.46
CA LEU A 43 4.98 6.75 5.38
C LEU A 43 4.09 6.02 6.38
N GLN A 44 3.98 6.51 7.62
CA GLN A 44 3.07 5.94 8.62
C GLN A 44 1.60 6.09 8.19
N HIS A 45 1.21 7.26 7.70
CA HIS A 45 -0.16 7.46 7.24
C HIS A 45 -0.50 6.56 6.04
N GLN A 46 0.45 6.41 5.11
CA GLN A 46 0.30 5.54 3.95
C GLN A 46 0.26 4.06 4.32
N SER A 47 1.04 3.60 5.31
CA SER A 47 0.97 2.20 5.76
C SER A 47 -0.40 1.85 6.35
N GLU A 48 -0.99 2.77 7.13
CA GLU A 48 -2.36 2.63 7.62
C GLU A 48 -3.39 2.60 6.48
N ALA A 49 -3.22 3.46 5.46
CA ALA A 49 -4.09 3.49 4.29
C ALA A 49 -4.01 2.17 3.48
N ILE A 50 -2.80 1.66 3.24
CA ILE A 50 -2.59 0.38 2.55
C ILE A 50 -3.21 -0.76 3.36
N CYS A 51 -3.06 -0.81 4.69
CA CYS A 51 -3.71 -1.84 5.52
C CYS A 51 -5.25 -1.84 5.36
N LYS A 52 -5.86 -0.66 5.26
CA LYS A 52 -7.31 -0.52 4.99
C LYS A 52 -7.66 -0.99 3.58
N ALA A 53 -6.87 -0.60 2.57
CA ALA A 53 -7.07 -1.03 1.18
C ALA A 53 -6.89 -2.55 1.01
N ILE A 54 -5.93 -3.18 1.68
CA ILE A 54 -5.79 -4.64 1.74
C ILE A 54 -7.06 -5.28 2.28
N THR A 55 -7.59 -4.75 3.39
CA THR A 55 -8.82 -5.26 3.99
C THR A 55 -9.99 -5.15 3.02
N HIS A 56 -10.12 -3.99 2.35
CA HIS A 56 -11.15 -3.77 1.35
C HIS A 56 -11.02 -4.73 0.16
N TYR A 57 -9.81 -4.88 -0.40
CA TYR A 57 -9.50 -5.83 -1.46
C TYR A 57 -9.85 -7.27 -1.05
N ASN A 58 -9.44 -7.73 0.13
CA ASN A 58 -9.69 -9.09 0.59
C ASN A 58 -11.19 -9.39 0.77
N VAL A 59 -11.98 -8.41 1.23
CA VAL A 59 -13.44 -8.54 1.30
C VAL A 59 -14.04 -8.72 -0.09
N GLN A 60 -13.62 -7.91 -1.08
CA GLN A 60 -14.13 -8.05 -2.44
C GLN A 60 -13.64 -9.35 -3.11
N ALA A 61 -12.38 -9.73 -2.89
CA ALA A 61 -11.73 -10.92 -3.46
C ALA A 61 -12.41 -12.23 -3.01
N THR A 62 -12.86 -12.28 -1.75
CA THR A 62 -13.58 -13.43 -1.18
C THR A 62 -15.06 -13.48 -1.55
N ALA A 63 -15.64 -12.34 -1.94
CA ALA A 63 -17.02 -12.25 -2.41
C ALA A 63 -17.22 -12.67 -3.88
N LEU A 64 -16.13 -12.90 -4.62
CA LEU A 64 -16.20 -13.38 -6.01
C LEU A 64 -16.49 -14.89 -6.07
N THR A 65 -17.18 -15.31 -7.13
CA THR A 65 -17.54 -16.72 -7.38
C THR A 65 -16.31 -17.62 -7.49
N LEU A 66 -15.19 -17.06 -7.96
CA LEU A 66 -13.87 -17.68 -7.84
C LEU A 66 -13.13 -16.96 -6.70
N PRO A 67 -12.83 -17.62 -5.58
CA PRO A 67 -12.04 -17.02 -4.50
C PRO A 67 -10.67 -16.59 -5.04
N HIS A 68 -10.39 -15.29 -5.02
CA HIS A 68 -9.07 -14.78 -5.41
C HIS A 68 -8.12 -14.83 -4.21
N PRO A 69 -6.80 -14.93 -4.43
CA PRO A 69 -5.81 -14.93 -3.35
C PRO A 69 -5.94 -13.68 -2.50
N VAL A 70 -5.97 -13.86 -1.17
CA VAL A 70 -5.90 -12.77 -0.21
C VAL A 70 -4.47 -12.24 -0.14
N VAL A 71 -4.33 -10.93 0.02
CA VAL A 71 -3.04 -10.26 0.19
C VAL A 71 -2.88 -9.89 1.65
N SER A 72 -1.69 -10.11 2.20
CA SER A 72 -1.32 -9.63 3.54
C SER A 72 -0.32 -8.48 3.46
N TRP A 73 -0.23 -7.70 4.54
CA TRP A 73 0.81 -6.66 4.66
C TRP A 73 2.22 -7.23 4.44
N LYS A 74 2.49 -8.45 4.91
CA LYS A 74 3.77 -9.12 4.75
C LYS A 74 4.13 -9.34 3.28
N ASP A 75 3.13 -9.68 2.47
CA ASP A 75 3.33 -9.89 1.03
C ASP A 75 3.76 -8.60 0.35
N ILE A 76 3.14 -7.46 0.70
CA ILE A 76 3.51 -6.15 0.15
C ILE A 76 4.92 -5.74 0.59
N THR A 77 5.24 -5.90 1.89
CA THR A 77 6.58 -5.55 2.39
C THR A 77 7.67 -6.44 1.81
N LYS A 78 7.38 -7.70 1.46
CA LYS A 78 8.36 -8.60 0.83
C LYS A 78 8.84 -8.09 -0.53
N TYR A 79 7.97 -7.43 -1.28
CA TYR A 79 8.28 -6.87 -2.60
C TYR A 79 8.73 -5.41 -2.55
N THR A 80 8.61 -4.77 -1.39
CA THR A 80 9.05 -3.39 -1.18
C THR A 80 10.45 -3.44 -0.60
N ILE A 81 11.44 -3.14 -1.45
CA ILE A 81 12.87 -3.23 -1.12
C ILE A 81 13.15 -2.42 0.15
N LEU A 82 13.47 -3.12 1.24
CA LEU A 82 14.10 -2.63 2.46
C LEU A 82 15.44 -3.35 2.63
#